data_AF-A0A7W9HU85-F1
#
_entry.id   AF-A0A7W9HU85-F1
#
_cell.length_a   1.000
_cell.length_b   1.000
_cell.length_c   1.000
_cell.angle_alpha   90.00
_cell.angle_beta   90.00
_cell.angle_gamma   90.00
#
_symmetry.space_group_name_H-M   'P 1'
#
loop_
_entity.id
_entity.type
_entity.pdbx_description
1 polymer ?
#
loop_
_entity_poly.entity_id
_entity_poly.type
_entity_poly.pdbx_seq_one_letter_code
_entity_poly.pdbx_strand_id
1 'polypeptide(L)'
;MLVGRGPGVAVVLTPAGAVAGVAVRGAPVGTRELDLLDPSTLVQRVHAVVLAGGDLTCADGVVRWLAERGHGFPVGARPLEVVPIVPAAAALGLPSGDGYAACEAAAPSDIPALAVVGETAVGLVVVDAEVGPAECRRVAMSAHDGFARAGVTVPATVFAVATGRPTGTPLNDLCTTAADALERAGRNARV
;
A
#
# COMPACT_ATOMS: atom_id res chain seq x y z
N MET A 1 -3.53 -1.68 12.08
CA MET A 1 -4.07 -1.09 10.84
C MET A 1 -5.48 -1.63 10.60
N LEU A 2 -6.21 -1.06 9.65
CA LEU A 2 -7.46 -1.64 9.15
C LEU A 2 -7.28 -2.07 7.70
N VAL A 3 -7.97 -3.12 7.29
CA VAL A 3 -7.97 -3.58 5.89
C VAL A 3 -9.42 -3.65 5.42
N GLY A 4 -9.71 -2.88 4.38
CA GLY A 4 -10.96 -2.89 3.64
C GLY A 4 -10.82 -3.71 2.36
N ARG A 5 -11.82 -4.53 2.05
CA ARG A 5 -11.87 -5.30 0.80
C ARG A 5 -13.26 -5.19 0.19
N GLY A 6 -13.30 -4.99 -1.12
CA GLY A 6 -14.49 -5.12 -1.94
C GLY A 6 -14.16 -5.83 -3.25
N PRO A 7 -15.16 -6.17 -4.06
CA PRO A 7 -14.91 -6.60 -5.44
C PRO A 7 -14.03 -5.56 -6.14
N GLY A 8 -12.89 -5.98 -6.69
CA GLY A 8 -12.00 -5.11 -7.47
C GLY A 8 -11.15 -4.12 -6.69
N VAL A 9 -11.17 -4.11 -5.35
CA VAL A 9 -10.35 -3.17 -4.55
C VAL A 9 -9.98 -3.72 -3.17
N ALA A 10 -8.74 -3.47 -2.75
CA ALA A 10 -8.32 -3.58 -1.37
C ALA A 10 -7.69 -2.26 -0.90
N VAL A 11 -8.02 -1.86 0.32
CA VAL A 11 -7.53 -0.61 0.94
C VAL A 11 -6.88 -0.96 2.27
N VAL A 12 -5.63 -0.56 2.46
CA VAL A 12 -4.97 -0.59 3.76
C VAL A 12 -5.09 0.78 4.38
N LEU A 13 -5.77 0.89 5.52
CA LEU A 13 -5.97 2.14 6.24
C LEU A 13 -5.07 2.21 7.49
N THR A 14 -4.44 3.35 7.65
CA THR A 14 -3.57 3.69 8.78
C THR A 14 -3.99 5.05 9.35
N PRO A 15 -5.09 5.13 10.13
CA PRO A 15 -5.62 6.39 10.63
C PRO A 15 -4.64 7.22 11.47
N ALA A 16 -3.67 6.57 12.13
CA ALA A 16 -2.60 7.22 12.88
C ALA A 16 -1.44 7.75 11.99
N GLY A 17 -1.49 7.53 10.68
CA GLY A 17 -0.43 7.79 9.73
C GLY A 17 0.70 6.76 9.83
N ALA A 18 1.05 6.14 8.71
CA ALA A 18 2.16 5.19 8.61
C ALA A 18 3.21 5.67 7.61
N VAL A 19 4.47 5.35 7.88
CA VAL A 19 5.53 5.54 6.88
C VAL A 19 5.28 4.53 5.77
N ALA A 20 5.37 4.97 4.52
CA ALA A 20 5.21 4.09 3.38
C ALA A 20 6.36 4.27 2.39
N GLY A 21 6.69 3.19 1.71
CA GLY A 21 7.64 3.17 0.60
C GLY A 21 7.08 2.38 -0.56
N VAL A 22 7.60 2.64 -1.76
CA VAL A 22 7.17 1.94 -2.97
C VAL A 22 8.37 1.54 -3.82
N ALA A 23 8.27 0.37 -4.44
CA ALA A 23 9.20 -0.11 -5.43
C ALA A 23 8.42 -0.54 -6.67
N VAL A 24 8.82 -0.01 -7.82
CA VAL A 24 8.25 -0.32 -9.12
C VAL A 24 9.25 -1.15 -9.91
N ARG A 25 8.83 -2.28 -10.48
CA ARG A 25 9.63 -3.09 -11.40
C ARG A 25 8.84 -3.41 -12.66
N GLY A 26 9.51 -3.29 -13.82
CA GLY A 26 8.85 -3.24 -15.12
C GLY A 26 8.34 -1.84 -15.46
N ALA A 27 7.37 -1.75 -16.37
CA ALA A 27 6.71 -0.48 -16.72
C ALA A 27 5.23 -0.52 -16.28
N PRO A 28 4.91 -0.62 -14.97
CA PRO A 28 3.53 -0.69 -14.53
C PRO A 28 2.82 0.64 -14.85
N VAL A 29 1.72 0.52 -15.57
CA VAL A 29 0.74 1.57 -15.82
C VAL A 29 -0.33 1.55 -14.73
N GLY A 30 -1.10 2.63 -14.61
CA GLY A 30 -2.17 2.71 -13.61
C GLY A 30 -1.63 2.88 -12.19
N THR A 31 -0.83 3.92 -11.97
CA THR A 31 -0.33 4.31 -10.65
C THR A 31 -0.78 5.72 -10.27
N ARG A 32 -0.86 6.00 -8.98
CA ARG A 32 -1.24 7.30 -8.41
C ARG A 32 -0.35 7.64 -7.22
N GLU A 33 0.14 8.87 -7.18
CA GLU A 33 0.84 9.47 -6.02
C GLU A 33 2.08 8.71 -5.53
N LEU A 34 2.73 7.91 -6.39
CA LEU A 34 3.93 7.17 -6.00
C LEU A 34 5.13 8.07 -5.73
N ASP A 35 5.26 9.17 -6.47
CA ASP A 35 6.37 10.10 -6.32
C ASP A 35 6.39 10.77 -4.94
N LEU A 36 5.22 10.90 -4.29
CA LEU A 36 5.10 11.42 -2.93
C LEU A 36 5.64 10.45 -1.86
N LEU A 37 5.96 9.20 -2.23
CA LEU A 37 6.63 8.25 -1.35
C LEU A 37 8.15 8.29 -1.49
N ASP A 38 8.70 9.21 -2.30
CA ASP A 38 10.14 9.40 -2.33
C ASP A 38 10.63 9.97 -0.97
N PRO A 39 11.69 9.38 -0.38
CA PRO A 39 12.20 9.82 0.93
C PRO A 39 12.63 11.29 1.01
N SER A 40 12.90 11.93 -0.13
CA SER A 40 13.28 13.35 -0.20
C SER A 40 12.09 14.33 -0.16
N THR A 41 10.86 13.81 -0.21
CA THR A 41 9.65 14.63 -0.27
C THR A 41 9.14 15.03 1.12
N LEU A 42 8.23 15.99 1.15
CA LEU A 42 7.60 16.47 2.39
C LEU A 42 6.66 15.43 3.03
N VAL A 43 6.12 14.50 2.25
CA VAL A 43 5.15 13.51 2.74
C VAL A 43 5.88 12.38 3.44
N GLN A 44 5.84 12.40 4.77
CA GLN A 44 6.50 11.38 5.60
C GLN A 44 5.57 10.24 6.01
N ARG A 45 4.25 10.46 5.95
CA ARG A 45 3.23 9.48 6.35
C ARG A 45 2.01 9.54 5.45
N VAL A 46 1.43 8.37 5.20
CA VAL A 46 0.15 8.21 4.49
C VAL A 46 -0.91 7.59 5.39
N HIS A 47 -2.17 7.82 5.05
CA HIS A 47 -3.31 7.29 5.81
C HIS A 47 -4.01 6.13 5.10
N ALA A 48 -3.71 5.91 3.82
CA ALA A 48 -4.17 4.77 3.08
C ALA A 48 -3.21 4.38 1.96
N VAL A 49 -3.24 3.11 1.55
CA VAL A 49 -2.67 2.62 0.28
C VAL A 49 -3.72 1.74 -0.41
N VAL A 50 -3.87 1.87 -1.73
CA VAL A 50 -4.91 1.18 -2.51
C VAL A 50 -4.30 0.21 -3.51
N LEU A 51 -4.81 -1.02 -3.49
CA LEU A 51 -4.58 -2.05 -4.50
C LEU A 51 -5.86 -2.16 -5.33
N ALA A 52 -5.84 -1.60 -6.52
CA ALA A 52 -6.96 -1.62 -7.45
C ALA A 52 -6.87 -2.82 -8.39
N GLY A 53 -8.02 -3.40 -8.77
CA GLY A 53 -8.08 -4.40 -9.84
C GLY A 53 -8.26 -3.77 -11.23
N GLY A 54 -9.13 -2.78 -11.34
CA GLY A 54 -9.40 -2.11 -12.61
C GLY A 54 -8.67 -0.78 -12.72
N ASP A 55 -9.45 0.29 -12.85
CA ASP A 55 -8.94 1.65 -12.86
C ASP A 55 -8.66 2.18 -11.42
N LEU A 56 -8.16 3.41 -11.37
CA LEU A 56 -7.79 4.09 -10.12
C LEU A 56 -8.90 4.96 -9.53
N THR A 57 -10.12 4.97 -10.10
CA THR A 57 -11.24 5.78 -9.59
C THR A 57 -11.64 5.37 -8.17
N CYS A 58 -11.36 4.12 -7.77
CA CYS A 58 -11.54 3.67 -6.40
C CYS A 58 -10.75 4.53 -5.39
N ALA A 59 -9.60 5.07 -5.77
CA ALA A 59 -8.81 5.94 -4.90
C ALA A 59 -9.53 7.26 -4.56
N ASP A 60 -10.39 7.78 -5.45
CA ASP A 60 -11.16 9.00 -5.19
C ASP A 60 -12.18 8.78 -4.07
N GLY A 61 -12.78 7.57 -4.01
CA GLY A 61 -13.63 7.16 -2.89
C GLY A 61 -12.87 7.14 -1.57
N VAL A 62 -11.63 6.63 -1.57
CA VAL A 62 -10.77 6.61 -0.37
C VAL A 62 -10.36 8.03 0.05
N VAL A 63 -9.99 8.89 -0.91
CA VAL A 63 -9.69 10.31 -0.64
C VAL A 63 -10.89 10.99 0.02
N ARG A 64 -12.10 10.81 -0.52
CA ARG A 64 -13.32 11.36 0.07
C ARG A 64 -13.55 10.85 1.49
N TRP A 65 -13.43 9.54 1.70
CA TRP A 65 -13.63 8.92 3.01
C TRP A 65 -12.68 9.46 4.09
N LEU A 66 -11.40 9.64 3.72
CA LEU A 66 -10.36 10.19 4.59
C LEU A 66 -10.57 11.68 4.88
N ALA A 67 -10.92 12.48 3.86
CA ALA A 67 -11.19 13.91 4.01
C ALA A 67 -12.34 14.19 4.98
N GLU A 68 -13.45 13.44 4.86
CA GLU A 68 -14.61 13.52 5.76
C GLU A 68 -14.25 13.27 7.24
N ARG A 69 -13.11 12.63 7.50
CA ARG A 69 -12.62 12.25 8.84
C ARG A 69 -11.36 13.01 9.27
N GLY A 70 -10.91 13.97 8.48
CA GLY A 70 -9.71 14.76 8.80
C GLY A 70 -8.40 13.96 8.74
N HIS A 71 -8.36 12.88 7.96
CA HIS A 71 -7.14 12.10 7.75
C HIS A 71 -6.43 12.57 6.47
N GLY A 72 -5.22 13.11 6.61
CA GLY A 72 -4.44 13.57 5.47
C GLY A 72 -3.23 14.40 5.89
N PHE A 73 -2.53 14.93 4.90
CA PHE A 73 -1.47 15.90 5.10
C PHE A 73 -2.08 17.24 5.57
N PRO A 74 -1.71 17.78 6.74
CA PRO A 74 -2.30 19.02 7.25
C PRO A 74 -1.86 20.22 6.39
N VAL A 75 -2.81 21.00 5.92
CA VAL A 75 -2.58 22.22 5.09
C VAL A 75 -3.15 23.49 5.71
N GLY A 76 -3.74 23.39 6.90
CA GLY A 76 -4.30 24.52 7.62
C GLY A 76 -4.36 24.28 9.13
N ALA A 77 -4.99 25.20 9.84
CA ALA A 77 -5.07 25.18 11.30
C ALA A 77 -6.28 24.37 11.81
N ARG A 78 -7.30 24.15 10.97
CA ARG A 78 -8.51 23.41 11.37
C ARG A 78 -8.32 21.91 11.14
N PRO A 79 -8.91 21.03 11.98
CA PRO A 79 -8.74 19.59 11.87
C PRO A 79 -9.12 18.95 10.52
N LEU A 80 -10.07 19.55 9.78
CA LEU A 80 -10.50 19.07 8.47
C LEU A 80 -9.76 19.73 7.29
N GLU A 81 -8.82 20.65 7.56
CA GLU A 81 -7.97 21.25 6.52
C GLU A 81 -6.79 20.32 6.22
N VAL A 82 -7.11 19.20 5.59
CA VAL A 82 -6.15 18.16 5.21
C VAL A 82 -6.25 17.83 3.74
N VAL A 83 -5.12 17.37 3.16
CA VAL A 83 -5.05 16.80 1.82
C VAL A 83 -4.75 15.31 1.98
N PRO A 84 -5.72 14.40 1.77
CA PRO A 84 -5.46 12.96 1.80
C PRO A 84 -4.46 12.58 0.70
N ILE A 85 -3.36 11.93 1.10
CA ILE A 85 -2.39 11.33 0.19
C ILE A 85 -2.68 9.83 0.13
N VAL A 86 -3.07 9.34 -1.04
CA VAL A 86 -3.54 7.97 -1.26
C VAL A 86 -2.78 7.34 -2.42
N PRO A 87 -1.57 6.82 -2.16
CA PRO A 87 -0.84 6.04 -3.14
C PRO A 87 -1.66 4.83 -3.59
N ALA A 88 -1.69 4.60 -4.90
CA ALA A 88 -2.43 3.49 -5.46
C ALA A 88 -1.71 2.89 -6.67
N ALA A 89 -1.94 1.61 -6.90
CA ALA A 89 -1.59 0.96 -8.16
C ALA A 89 -2.68 -0.03 -8.56
N ALA A 90 -2.80 -0.24 -9.86
CA ALA A 90 -3.74 -1.18 -10.47
C ALA A 90 -3.06 -2.49 -10.90
N ALA A 91 -3.73 -3.60 -10.61
CA ALA A 91 -3.46 -4.92 -11.16
C ALA A 91 -4.40 -5.14 -12.36
N LEU A 92 -4.08 -4.52 -13.50
CA LEU A 92 -4.97 -4.35 -14.66
C LEU A 92 -5.60 -5.65 -15.16
N GLY A 93 -6.71 -5.53 -15.88
CA GLY A 93 -7.47 -6.67 -16.40
C GLY A 93 -8.46 -7.26 -15.39
N LEU A 94 -8.55 -6.69 -14.19
CA LEU A 94 -9.54 -7.04 -13.18
C LEU A 94 -10.64 -5.96 -13.09
N PRO A 95 -11.80 -6.26 -12.47
CA PRO A 95 -12.87 -5.27 -12.29
C PRO A 95 -12.44 -4.10 -11.41
N SER A 96 -12.94 -2.90 -11.71
CA SER A 96 -12.84 -1.73 -10.82
C SER A 96 -13.70 -1.93 -9.57
N GLY A 97 -13.26 -1.38 -8.44
CA GLY A 97 -13.98 -1.46 -7.16
C GLY A 97 -14.39 -0.11 -6.59
N ASP A 98 -15.22 -0.13 -5.55
CA ASP A 98 -15.61 1.07 -4.80
C ASP A 98 -14.72 1.23 -3.55
N GLY A 99 -13.78 2.17 -3.60
CA GLY A 99 -12.87 2.41 -2.48
C GLY A 99 -13.54 3.04 -1.25
N TYR A 100 -14.64 3.79 -1.40
CA TYR A 100 -15.36 4.34 -0.26
C TYR A 100 -16.06 3.21 0.51
N ALA A 101 -16.77 2.34 -0.20
CA ALA A 101 -17.41 1.17 0.40
C ALA A 101 -16.39 0.22 1.04
N ALA A 102 -15.22 0.03 0.41
CA ALA A 102 -14.14 -0.75 1.00
C ALA A 102 -13.62 -0.14 2.32
N CYS A 103 -13.52 1.19 2.41
CA CYS A 103 -13.16 1.86 3.67
C CYS A 103 -14.23 1.68 4.76
N GLU A 104 -15.52 1.79 4.41
CA GLU A 104 -16.63 1.53 5.35
C GLU A 104 -16.63 0.09 5.87
N ALA A 105 -16.26 -0.87 5.02
CA ALA A 105 -16.16 -2.28 5.38
C ALA A 105 -14.84 -2.67 6.08
N ALA A 106 -13.93 -1.71 6.30
CA ALA A 106 -12.59 -2.01 6.82
C ALA A 106 -12.64 -2.51 8.27
N ALA A 107 -11.91 -3.59 8.54
CA ALA A 107 -11.80 -4.19 9.87
C ALA A 107 -10.33 -4.25 10.35
N PRO A 108 -10.08 -4.33 11.66
CA PRO A 108 -8.74 -4.59 12.19
C PRO A 108 -8.13 -5.83 11.56
N SER A 109 -6.86 -5.72 11.15
CA SER A 109 -6.13 -6.82 10.53
C SER A 109 -4.64 -6.74 10.84
N ASP A 110 -4.03 -7.91 10.96
CA ASP A 110 -2.61 -8.15 11.19
C ASP A 110 -1.97 -8.90 10.01
N ILE A 111 -2.64 -8.95 8.85
CA ILE A 111 -2.08 -9.61 7.66
C ILE A 111 -0.74 -8.99 7.27
N PRO A 112 0.31 -9.80 7.07
CA PRO A 112 1.66 -9.27 6.81
C PRO A 112 1.82 -8.81 5.37
N ALA A 113 0.98 -9.30 4.44
CA ALA A 113 1.03 -8.93 3.04
C ALA A 113 -0.32 -9.11 2.32
N LEU A 114 -0.47 -8.38 1.22
CA LEU A 114 -1.55 -8.43 0.25
C LEU A 114 -0.95 -8.53 -1.15
N ALA A 115 -1.62 -9.26 -2.03
CA ALA A 115 -1.27 -9.35 -3.44
C ALA A 115 -2.53 -9.39 -4.30
N VAL A 116 -2.50 -8.66 -5.41
CA VAL A 116 -3.49 -8.71 -6.48
C VAL A 116 -2.72 -8.87 -7.79
N VAL A 117 -3.10 -9.85 -8.61
CA VAL A 117 -2.36 -10.20 -9.83
C VAL A 117 -3.35 -10.26 -11.00
N GLY A 118 -3.13 -9.42 -11.99
CA GLY A 118 -3.79 -9.43 -13.29
C GLY A 118 -2.75 -9.31 -14.41
N GLU A 119 -3.01 -8.49 -15.41
CA GLU A 119 -2.04 -8.09 -16.45
C GLU A 119 -0.84 -7.32 -15.88
N THR A 120 -1.06 -6.65 -14.74
CA THR A 120 -0.01 -6.13 -13.84
C THR A 120 -0.26 -6.67 -12.43
N ALA A 121 0.75 -6.62 -11.56
CA ALA A 121 0.62 -7.05 -10.18
C ALA A 121 0.81 -5.90 -9.19
N VAL A 122 0.07 -5.96 -8.09
CA VAL A 122 0.25 -5.02 -6.97
C VAL A 122 0.39 -5.79 -5.68
N GLY A 123 1.52 -5.54 -5.00
CA GLY A 123 1.83 -6.11 -3.70
C GLY A 123 1.84 -5.04 -2.63
N LEU A 124 1.50 -5.41 -1.41
CA LEU A 124 1.72 -4.58 -0.24
C LEU A 124 2.19 -5.44 0.90
N VAL A 125 3.26 -5.03 1.56
CA VAL A 125 3.76 -5.64 2.80
C VAL A 125 3.60 -4.67 3.96
N VAL A 126 3.35 -5.22 5.14
CA VAL A 126 3.20 -4.45 6.38
C VAL A 126 4.28 -4.89 7.34
N VAL A 127 5.00 -3.92 7.88
CA VAL A 127 5.96 -4.12 8.95
C VAL A 127 5.50 -3.34 10.17
N ASP A 128 5.68 -3.93 11.34
CA ASP A 128 5.38 -3.25 12.60
C ASP A 128 6.55 -2.38 13.06
N ALA A 129 7.77 -2.62 12.60
CA ALA A 129 8.96 -1.86 12.97
C ALA A 129 8.85 -0.34 12.72
N GLU A 130 9.48 0.43 13.59
CA GLU A 130 9.77 1.85 13.40
C GLU A 130 10.95 2.00 12.43
N VAL A 131 10.66 2.49 11.22
CA VAL A 131 11.64 2.70 10.14
C VAL A 131 11.32 4.01 9.40
N GLY A 132 12.36 4.62 8.83
CA GLY A 132 12.23 5.82 7.98
C GLY A 132 11.77 5.50 6.55
N PRO A 133 11.40 6.52 5.75
CA PRO A 133 10.92 6.32 4.37
C PRO A 133 11.91 5.56 3.47
N ALA A 134 13.22 5.83 3.61
CA ALA A 134 14.24 5.16 2.82
C ALA A 134 14.34 3.65 3.14
N GLU A 135 14.24 3.30 4.42
CA GLU A 135 14.22 1.91 4.88
C GLU A 135 12.94 1.20 4.46
N CYS A 136 11.79 1.88 4.57
CA CYS A 136 10.51 1.36 4.08
C CYS A 136 10.54 1.10 2.56
N ARG A 137 11.13 2.01 1.78
CA ARG A 137 11.38 1.78 0.35
C ARG A 137 12.30 0.59 0.10
N ARG A 138 13.33 0.39 0.92
CA ARG A 138 14.20 -0.79 0.84
C ARG A 138 13.43 -2.09 1.11
N VAL A 139 12.53 -2.09 2.09
CA VAL A 139 11.63 -3.22 2.36
C VAL A 139 10.75 -3.53 1.14
N ALA A 140 10.13 -2.51 0.52
CA ALA A 140 9.34 -2.70 -0.70
C ALA A 140 10.17 -3.29 -1.86
N MET A 141 11.42 -2.82 -2.04
CA MET A 141 12.34 -3.33 -3.06
C MET A 141 12.72 -4.80 -2.87
N SER A 142 12.93 -5.23 -1.62
CA SER A 142 13.22 -6.62 -1.28
C SER A 142 11.98 -7.50 -1.36
N ALA A 143 10.80 -6.98 -1.01
CA ALA A 143 9.54 -7.72 -1.09
C ALA A 143 9.22 -8.20 -2.52
N HIS A 144 9.67 -7.48 -3.56
CA HIS A 144 9.62 -7.94 -4.96
C HIS A 144 10.19 -9.34 -5.19
N ASP A 145 11.21 -9.74 -4.43
CA ASP A 145 11.78 -11.09 -4.55
C ASP A 145 10.72 -12.15 -4.20
N GLY A 146 9.78 -11.83 -3.31
CA GLY A 146 8.63 -12.69 -2.99
C GLY A 146 7.70 -12.90 -4.19
N PHE A 147 7.41 -11.85 -4.96
CA PHE A 147 6.66 -11.97 -6.22
C PHE A 147 7.38 -12.84 -7.24
N ALA A 148 8.70 -12.66 -7.41
CA ALA A 148 9.49 -13.50 -8.30
C ALA A 148 9.42 -14.99 -7.88
N ARG A 149 9.55 -15.28 -6.57
CA ARG A 149 9.44 -16.66 -6.02
C ARG A 149 8.03 -17.24 -6.09
N ALA A 150 7.01 -16.38 -6.14
CA ALA A 150 5.61 -16.77 -6.37
C ALA A 150 5.29 -17.02 -7.86
N GLY A 151 6.23 -16.73 -8.77
CA GLY A 151 6.04 -16.90 -10.22
C GLY A 151 5.32 -15.74 -10.89
N VAL A 152 5.24 -14.57 -10.25
CA VAL A 152 4.68 -13.36 -10.86
C VAL A 152 5.68 -12.81 -11.87
N THR A 153 5.32 -12.83 -13.15
CA THR A 153 6.17 -12.43 -14.28
C THR A 153 5.74 -11.13 -14.96
N VAL A 154 4.59 -10.58 -14.57
CA VAL A 154 4.06 -9.31 -15.07
C VAL A 154 4.73 -8.11 -14.38
N PRO A 155 4.68 -6.90 -14.97
CA PRO A 155 5.11 -5.68 -14.29
C PRO A 155 4.41 -5.52 -12.95
N ALA A 156 5.16 -5.09 -11.92
CA ALA A 156 4.66 -5.07 -10.56
C ALA A 156 5.01 -3.79 -9.81
N THR A 157 4.06 -3.34 -9.00
CA THR A 157 4.26 -2.30 -7.99
C THR A 157 4.13 -2.92 -6.61
N VAL A 158 5.12 -2.73 -5.74
CA VAL A 158 5.07 -3.22 -4.36
C VAL A 158 5.19 -2.05 -3.41
N PHE A 159 4.24 -1.95 -2.50
CA PHE A 159 4.25 -1.02 -1.38
C PHE A 159 4.76 -1.69 -0.11
N ALA A 160 5.41 -0.92 0.75
CA ALA A 160 5.65 -1.29 2.13
C ALA A 160 5.00 -0.23 3.04
N VAL A 161 4.39 -0.67 4.13
CA VAL A 161 3.76 0.21 5.13
C VAL A 161 4.32 -0.15 6.51
N ALA A 162 4.91 0.82 7.20
CA ALA A 162 5.49 0.67 8.52
C ALA A 162 4.63 1.36 9.59
N THR A 163 4.12 0.57 10.55
CA THR A 163 3.18 1.06 11.57
C THR A 163 3.85 1.65 12.83
N GLY A 164 5.17 1.48 13.01
CA GLY A 164 5.96 2.32 13.94
C GLY A 164 6.08 1.84 15.38
N ARG A 165 6.17 0.53 15.62
CA ARG A 165 6.56 -0.06 16.92
C ARG A 165 8.08 -0.20 17.00
N PRO A 166 8.74 0.27 18.07
CA PRO A 166 10.16 0.03 18.26
C PRO A 166 10.39 -1.46 18.57
N THR A 167 10.75 -2.24 17.56
CA THR A 167 11.00 -3.68 17.70
C THR A 167 12.49 -4.02 17.83
N GLY A 168 13.37 -3.10 17.41
CA GLY A 168 14.82 -3.35 17.32
C GLY A 168 15.18 -4.35 16.21
N THR A 169 14.23 -4.72 15.34
CA THR A 169 14.46 -5.68 14.26
C THR A 169 15.41 -5.07 13.22
N PRO A 170 16.53 -5.75 12.90
CA PRO A 170 17.44 -5.30 11.84
C PRO A 170 16.73 -5.19 10.48
N LEU A 171 17.10 -4.18 9.69
CA LEU A 171 16.49 -3.94 8.37
C LEU A 171 16.56 -5.15 7.44
N ASN A 172 17.65 -5.92 7.49
CA ASN A 172 17.81 -7.14 6.68
C ASN A 172 16.76 -8.21 7.02
N ASP A 173 16.38 -8.34 8.29
CA ASP A 173 15.39 -9.32 8.74
C ASP A 173 13.99 -8.87 8.31
N LEU A 174 13.71 -7.55 8.36
CA LEU A 174 12.49 -6.96 7.80
C LEU A 174 12.38 -7.24 6.30
N CYS A 175 13.46 -7.03 5.55
CA CYS A 175 13.50 -7.28 4.10
C CYS A 175 13.24 -8.75 3.76
N THR A 176 13.85 -9.67 4.50
CA THR A 176 13.68 -11.12 4.32
C THR A 176 12.23 -11.54 4.61
N THR A 177 11.71 -11.12 5.77
CA THR A 177 10.35 -11.45 6.20
C THR A 177 9.30 -10.87 5.25
N ALA A 178 9.51 -9.66 4.74
CA ALA A 178 8.63 -9.03 3.76
C ALA A 178 8.59 -9.81 2.43
N ALA A 179 9.73 -10.29 1.94
CA ALA A 179 9.79 -11.14 0.75
C ALA A 179 9.01 -12.46 0.96
N ASP A 180 9.24 -13.13 2.10
CA ASP A 180 8.55 -14.39 2.40
C ASP A 180 7.03 -14.20 2.59
N ALA A 181 6.61 -13.07 3.16
CA ALA A 181 5.20 -12.73 3.31
C ALA A 181 4.55 -12.46 1.94
N LEU A 182 5.21 -11.70 1.07
CA LEU A 182 4.68 -11.39 -0.26
C LEU A 182 4.68 -12.63 -1.17
N GLU A 183 5.63 -13.54 -1.03
CA GLU A 183 5.63 -14.83 -1.72
C GLU A 183 4.37 -15.64 -1.40
N ARG A 184 4.03 -15.76 -0.11
CA ARG A 184 2.82 -16.45 0.32
C ARG A 184 1.56 -15.76 -0.18
N ALA A 185 1.51 -14.43 -0.12
CA ALA A 185 0.39 -13.66 -0.64
C ALA A 185 0.23 -13.83 -2.16
N GLY A 186 1.34 -13.76 -2.91
CA GLY A 186 1.37 -13.93 -4.36
C GLY A 186 0.91 -15.31 -4.83
N ARG A 187 1.29 -16.38 -4.13
CA ARG A 187 0.80 -17.75 -4.44
C ARG A 187 -0.71 -17.92 -4.22
N ASN A 188 -1.27 -17.15 -3.29
CA ASN A 188 -2.69 -17.20 -2.96
C ASN A 188 -3.54 -16.18 -3.75
N ALA A 189 -2.89 -15.25 -4.45
CA ALA A 189 -3.56 -14.33 -5.36
C ALA A 189 -4.04 -15.13 -6.56
N ARG A 190 -5.36 -15.27 -6.72
CA ARG A 190 -5.93 -15.94 -7.90
C ARG A 190 -5.75 -15.03 -9.12
N VAL A 191 -5.29 -15.63 -10.21
CA VAL A 191 -5.30 -15.08 -11.58
C VAL A 191 -6.73 -15.15 -12.14
#